data_AF-A0A496TK23-F1
#
_entry.id   AF-A0A496TK23-F1
#
_cell.length_a   1.000
_cell.length_b   1.000
_cell.length_c   1.000
_cell.angle_alpha   90.00
_cell.angle_beta   90.00
_cell.angle_gamma   90.00
#
_symmetry.space_group_name_H-M   'P 1'
#
loop_
_entity.id
_entity.type
_entity.pdbx_description
1 polymer ?
#
loop_
_entity_poly.entity_id
_entity_poly.type
_entity_poly.pdbx_seq_one_letter_code
_entity_poly.pdbx_strand_id
1 'polypeptide(L)'
;DIKSAEQAKILRDFARQQNLHHYYEVGRVGIEHAFLPEQGLVLPGDCVIGADSHTCTYGALGAFSTGVGSTDLAAAMITGETWLKVPATIKVIYYGKLNRWVSSKDLILHLIGDIGVDGALYKTLEFTGETITNLSVDARLTMANMAIEAGAKNGIFPVDEITIEYVQKRAKRDYKVYASDKDAQYYDVREYDVGTLEPQVAFPSLPENVRPVSAASEISLDQVVIGSCTNGRIEDLRIAAEILRGRQVSSNIRLIVIPATQAIYLQALREGLIEIFITAGAAVSTPTCGPCLGGHMGVLAKGERALATTNRNFVGRMGHPESEVYLASPAVAAASAVLGRIASPVELGL
;
A
#
# COMPACT_ATOMS: atom_id res chain seq x y z
N ASP A 1 -0.42 18.90 -15.45
CA ASP A 1 -0.83 20.24 -15.94
C ASP A 1 0.27 21.26 -15.60
N ILE A 2 0.07 22.54 -15.94
CA ILE A 2 1.06 23.61 -15.71
C ILE A 2 1.39 23.76 -14.22
N LYS A 3 0.40 23.67 -13.33
CA LYS A 3 0.61 23.85 -11.88
C LYS A 3 1.48 22.74 -11.31
N SER A 4 1.25 21.48 -11.71
CA SER A 4 2.12 20.37 -11.30
C SER A 4 3.56 20.55 -11.79
N ALA A 5 3.76 21.07 -13.01
CA ALA A 5 5.09 21.32 -13.55
C ALA A 5 5.83 22.43 -12.79
N GLU A 6 5.13 23.51 -12.42
CA GLU A 6 5.66 24.59 -11.58
C GLU A 6 6.03 24.07 -10.18
N GLN A 7 5.19 23.26 -9.56
CA GLN A 7 5.48 22.64 -8.26
C GLN A 7 6.73 21.75 -8.31
N ALA A 8 6.85 20.89 -9.33
CA ALA A 8 8.04 20.05 -9.52
C ALA A 8 9.31 20.89 -9.72
N LYS A 9 9.22 22.02 -10.44
CA LYS A 9 10.32 22.97 -10.60
C LYS A 9 10.75 23.59 -9.27
N ILE A 10 9.80 24.04 -8.44
CA ILE A 10 10.09 24.62 -7.12
C ILE A 10 10.87 23.63 -6.26
N LEU A 11 10.43 22.37 -6.20
CA LEU A 11 11.10 21.32 -5.42
C LEU A 11 12.53 21.05 -5.92
N ARG A 12 12.71 21.00 -7.25
CA ARG A 12 14.03 20.81 -7.86
C ARG A 12 14.98 21.96 -7.56
N ASP A 13 14.51 23.19 -7.69
CA ASP A 13 15.32 24.38 -7.44
C ASP A 13 15.69 24.47 -5.96
N PHE A 14 14.75 24.20 -5.06
CA PHE A 14 15.00 24.12 -3.62
C PHE A 14 16.05 23.07 -3.29
N ALA A 15 15.91 21.84 -3.82
CA ALA A 15 16.89 20.78 -3.58
C ALA A 15 18.29 21.15 -4.03
N ARG A 16 18.43 21.85 -5.17
CA ARG A 16 19.71 22.37 -5.65
C ARG A 16 20.27 23.47 -4.75
N GLN A 17 19.44 24.44 -4.36
CA GLN A 17 19.85 25.55 -3.49
C GLN A 17 20.34 25.06 -2.12
N GLN A 18 19.68 24.03 -1.58
CA GLN A 18 20.01 23.44 -0.29
C GLN A 18 21.03 22.30 -0.37
N ASN A 19 21.55 21.98 -1.57
CA ASN A 19 22.46 20.86 -1.82
C ASN A 19 21.95 19.52 -1.26
N LEU A 20 20.66 19.25 -1.39
CA LEU A 20 20.07 18.00 -0.92
C LEU A 20 20.56 16.82 -1.74
N HIS A 21 21.24 15.88 -1.09
CA HIS A 21 21.75 14.67 -1.74
C HIS A 21 20.64 13.74 -2.23
N HIS A 22 19.53 13.66 -1.49
CA HIS A 22 18.41 12.75 -1.75
C HIS A 22 17.26 13.44 -2.49
N TYR A 23 17.56 13.97 -3.68
CA TYR A 23 16.54 14.44 -4.62
C TYR A 23 16.45 13.51 -5.84
N TYR A 24 15.22 13.10 -6.19
CA TYR A 24 14.95 12.15 -7.25
C TYR A 24 13.97 12.76 -8.24
N GLU A 25 14.40 12.87 -9.50
CA GLU A 25 13.59 13.41 -10.60
C GLU A 25 12.72 12.30 -11.23
N VAL A 26 11.65 12.69 -11.94
CA VAL A 26 10.84 11.77 -12.77
C VAL A 26 11.75 10.90 -13.63
N GLY A 27 11.48 9.59 -13.67
CA GLY A 27 12.31 8.59 -14.34
C GLY A 27 13.44 8.00 -13.48
N ARG A 28 13.72 8.58 -12.31
CA ARG A 28 14.69 8.06 -11.30
C ARG A 28 14.07 7.92 -9.91
N VAL A 29 12.75 8.01 -9.83
CA VAL A 29 11.95 7.99 -8.60
C VAL A 29 10.82 6.96 -8.75
N GLY A 30 10.22 6.59 -7.63
CA GLY A 30 8.98 5.84 -7.57
C GLY A 30 8.00 6.46 -6.58
N ILE A 31 6.93 5.76 -6.29
CA ILE A 31 6.03 6.08 -5.19
C ILE A 31 6.84 6.05 -3.88
N GLU A 32 6.83 7.17 -3.14
CA GLU A 32 7.70 7.41 -1.99
C GLU A 32 7.82 6.21 -1.03
N HIS A 33 6.70 5.64 -0.61
CA HIS A 33 6.70 4.58 0.40
C HIS A 33 7.11 3.18 -0.11
N ALA A 34 7.22 3.00 -1.43
CA ALA A 34 7.91 1.84 -2.02
C ALA A 34 9.38 2.16 -2.30
N PHE A 35 9.67 3.39 -2.72
CA PHE A 35 10.98 3.83 -3.15
C PHE A 35 11.98 3.98 -1.99
N LEU A 36 11.58 4.58 -0.86
CA LEU A 36 12.49 4.82 0.27
C LEU A 36 13.06 3.51 0.88
N PRO A 37 12.23 2.47 1.15
CA PRO A 37 12.71 1.14 1.53
C PRO A 37 13.61 0.51 0.47
N GLU A 38 13.22 0.58 -0.80
CA GLU A 38 13.98 0.01 -1.92
C GLU A 38 15.40 0.60 -2.02
N GLN A 39 15.54 1.91 -1.78
CA GLN A 39 16.82 2.61 -1.82
C GLN A 39 17.69 2.42 -0.56
N GLY A 40 17.18 1.74 0.46
CA GLY A 40 17.85 1.54 1.75
C GLY A 40 17.99 2.81 2.58
N LEU A 41 17.08 3.77 2.40
CA LEU A 41 17.08 5.03 3.15
C LEU A 41 16.44 4.89 4.53
N VAL A 42 15.51 3.94 4.65
CA VAL A 42 14.86 3.58 5.91
C VAL A 42 15.35 2.22 6.35
N LEU A 43 15.80 2.13 7.61
CA LEU A 43 16.39 0.97 8.23
C LEU A 43 15.74 0.70 9.59
N PRO A 44 15.90 -0.51 10.16
CA PRO A 44 15.39 -0.83 11.47
C PRO A 44 15.85 0.14 12.56
N GLY A 45 14.92 0.49 13.46
CA GLY A 45 15.18 1.41 14.57
C GLY A 45 15.24 2.90 14.22
N ASP A 46 15.06 3.25 12.95
CA ASP A 46 14.90 4.66 12.57
C ASP A 46 13.63 5.27 13.16
N CYS A 47 13.67 6.58 13.39
CA CYS A 47 12.50 7.42 13.56
C CYS A 47 12.31 8.26 12.28
N VAL A 48 11.24 7.98 11.52
CA VAL A 48 10.99 8.62 10.21
C VAL A 48 9.71 9.45 10.27
N ILE A 49 9.84 10.74 9.97
CA ILE A 49 8.71 11.65 9.77
C ILE A 49 8.64 12.05 8.30
N GLY A 50 7.42 12.14 7.77
CA GLY A 50 7.20 12.46 6.37
C GLY A 50 5.99 13.36 6.15
N ALA A 51 5.96 14.02 4.99
CA ALA A 51 4.89 14.93 4.60
C ALA A 51 3.61 14.20 4.14
N ASP A 52 3.61 12.87 4.15
CA ASP A 52 2.52 12.03 3.68
C ASP A 52 1.92 11.23 4.85
N SER A 53 0.61 11.03 4.83
CA SER A 53 -0.10 10.28 5.87
C SER A 53 0.37 8.82 5.98
N HIS A 54 0.84 8.23 4.88
CA HIS A 54 1.21 6.84 4.77
C HIS A 54 2.71 6.58 5.04
N THR A 55 3.45 7.56 5.55
CA THR A 55 4.82 7.37 6.07
C THR A 55 4.89 6.22 7.09
N CYS A 56 3.78 5.88 7.76
CA CYS A 56 3.66 4.71 8.63
C CYS A 56 4.01 3.36 7.97
N THR A 57 4.07 3.31 6.63
CA THR A 57 4.52 2.14 5.85
C THR A 57 5.83 1.57 6.36
N TYR A 58 6.77 2.40 6.83
CA TYR A 58 8.11 1.94 7.15
C TYR A 58 8.22 1.13 8.44
N GLY A 59 7.17 1.07 9.26
CA GLY A 59 7.18 0.17 10.41
C GLY A 59 7.21 -1.30 10.05
N ALA A 60 6.96 -1.67 8.78
CA ALA A 60 7.27 -3.00 8.26
C ALA A 60 8.76 -3.39 8.37
N LEU A 61 9.65 -2.40 8.48
CA LEU A 61 11.10 -2.59 8.68
C LEU A 61 11.52 -2.45 10.15
N GLY A 62 10.57 -2.36 11.10
CA GLY A 62 10.87 -2.08 12.50
C GLY A 62 11.31 -0.64 12.77
N ALA A 63 10.95 0.31 11.91
CA ALA A 63 11.15 1.74 12.13
C ALA A 63 9.89 2.38 12.73
N PHE A 64 10.04 3.28 13.70
CA PHE A 64 8.93 4.14 14.07
C PHE A 64 8.75 5.18 12.95
N SER A 65 7.59 5.22 12.31
CA SER A 65 7.37 6.08 11.15
C SER A 65 5.98 6.68 11.13
N THR A 66 5.86 7.97 10.84
CA THR A 66 4.56 8.66 10.92
C THR A 66 4.49 9.89 10.02
N GLY A 67 3.29 10.17 9.49
CA GLY A 67 3.02 11.39 8.76
C GLY A 67 2.89 12.59 9.70
N VAL A 68 3.32 13.76 9.24
CA VAL A 68 3.20 15.04 9.94
C VAL A 68 2.75 16.16 8.99
N GLY A 69 2.21 17.24 9.56
CA GLY A 69 1.83 18.42 8.78
C GLY A 69 3.04 19.22 8.29
N SER A 70 2.81 20.13 7.36
CA SER A 70 3.87 20.98 6.79
C SER A 70 4.61 21.83 7.83
N THR A 71 3.93 22.25 8.90
CA THR A 71 4.54 23.05 9.99
C THR A 71 5.54 22.21 10.79
N ASP A 72 5.15 21.01 11.21
CA ASP A 72 6.02 20.10 11.96
C ASP A 72 7.20 19.63 11.10
N LEU A 73 6.96 19.38 9.81
CA LEU A 73 8.01 19.01 8.88
C LEU A 73 9.03 20.15 8.71
N ALA A 74 8.56 21.39 8.52
CA ALA A 74 9.45 22.54 8.42
C ALA A 74 10.28 22.74 9.70
N ALA A 75 9.66 22.59 10.88
CA ALA A 75 10.37 22.65 12.14
C ALA A 75 11.46 21.56 12.21
N ALA A 76 11.14 20.32 11.88
CA ALA A 76 12.10 19.23 11.89
C ALA A 76 13.22 19.38 10.85
N MET A 77 12.94 19.96 9.68
CA MET A 77 13.97 20.29 8.69
C MET A 77 14.95 21.37 9.21
N ILE A 78 14.50 22.27 10.07
CA ILE A 78 15.32 23.35 10.65
C ILE A 78 16.13 22.83 11.85
N THR A 79 15.51 22.06 12.74
CA THR A 79 16.09 21.68 14.03
C THR A 79 16.74 20.30 14.03
N GLY A 80 16.33 19.41 13.12
CA GLY A 80 16.64 17.99 13.18
C GLY A 80 15.84 17.21 14.23
N GLU A 81 14.84 17.84 14.85
CA GLU A 81 14.09 17.30 16.00
C GLU A 81 12.59 17.54 15.85
N THR A 82 11.78 16.69 16.52
CA THR A 82 10.31 16.85 16.55
C THR A 82 9.74 16.36 17.88
N TRP A 83 8.56 16.85 18.24
CA TRP A 83 7.84 16.44 19.44
C TRP A 83 6.75 15.43 19.10
N LEU A 84 6.83 14.26 19.73
CA LEU A 84 5.83 13.21 19.60
C LEU A 84 5.41 12.75 21.00
N LYS A 85 4.10 12.63 21.23
CA LYS A 85 3.61 11.91 22.40
C LYS A 85 3.72 10.42 22.09
N VAL A 86 4.34 9.67 23.01
CA VAL A 86 4.50 8.21 22.89
C VAL A 86 3.10 7.56 22.80
N PRO A 87 2.76 6.87 21.70
CA PRO A 87 1.47 6.21 21.55
C PRO A 87 1.40 4.95 22.43
N ALA A 88 0.20 4.61 22.88
CA ALA A 88 -0.05 3.27 23.43
C ALA A 88 -0.14 2.25 22.29
N THR A 89 0.07 0.96 22.57
CA THR A 89 0.15 -0.08 21.54
C THR A 89 -1.04 -1.04 21.62
N ILE A 90 -1.67 -1.33 20.48
CA ILE A 90 -2.58 -2.47 20.29
C ILE A 90 -1.77 -3.59 19.64
N LYS A 91 -1.74 -4.76 20.28
CA LYS A 91 -1.11 -5.95 19.71
C LYS A 91 -2.09 -6.66 18.79
N VAL A 92 -1.70 -6.92 17.55
CA VAL A 92 -2.51 -7.61 16.56
C VAL A 92 -1.84 -8.92 16.16
N ILE A 93 -2.45 -10.03 16.51
CA ILE A 93 -1.93 -11.38 16.31
C ILE A 93 -2.70 -12.07 15.19
N TYR A 94 -2.02 -12.42 14.10
CA TYR A 94 -2.58 -13.28 13.04
C TYR A 94 -1.96 -14.67 13.12
N TYR A 95 -2.81 -15.70 13.13
CA TYR A 95 -2.39 -17.10 13.16
C TYR A 95 -3.16 -17.94 12.14
N GLY A 96 -2.61 -19.10 11.81
CA GLY A 96 -3.14 -19.97 10.77
C GLY A 96 -2.52 -19.73 9.39
N LYS A 97 -2.95 -20.52 8.41
CA LYS A 97 -2.40 -20.53 7.05
C LYS A 97 -3.31 -19.77 6.10
N LEU A 98 -2.74 -18.85 5.33
CA LEU A 98 -3.47 -18.12 4.30
C LEU A 98 -3.97 -19.06 3.20
N ASN A 99 -5.23 -18.84 2.80
CA ASN A 99 -5.76 -19.40 1.55
C ASN A 99 -5.06 -18.75 0.34
N ARG A 100 -4.98 -19.47 -0.79
CA ARG A 100 -4.17 -19.08 -1.97
C ARG A 100 -4.37 -17.63 -2.43
N TRP A 101 -5.60 -17.15 -2.43
CA TRP A 101 -5.96 -15.82 -2.95
C TRP A 101 -6.11 -14.76 -1.86
N VAL A 102 -5.78 -15.10 -0.62
CA VAL A 102 -5.75 -14.18 0.51
C VAL A 102 -4.33 -13.68 0.71
N SER A 103 -4.20 -12.37 0.83
CA SER A 103 -2.95 -11.64 0.93
C SER A 103 -2.94 -10.74 2.16
N SER A 104 -1.80 -10.08 2.41
CA SER A 104 -1.70 -9.09 3.48
C SER A 104 -2.66 -7.91 3.32
N LYS A 105 -3.10 -7.61 2.09
CA LYS A 105 -4.17 -6.62 1.83
C LYS A 105 -5.47 -7.05 2.49
N ASP A 106 -5.81 -8.33 2.38
CA ASP A 106 -7.04 -8.88 2.95
C ASP A 106 -6.96 -8.92 4.48
N LEU A 107 -5.79 -9.21 5.04
CA LEU A 107 -5.55 -9.15 6.50
C LEU A 107 -5.79 -7.76 7.08
N ILE A 108 -5.20 -6.72 6.47
CA ILE A 108 -5.32 -5.36 6.98
C ILE A 108 -6.72 -4.78 6.74
N LEU A 109 -7.37 -5.11 5.62
CA LEU A 109 -8.77 -4.77 5.41
C LEU A 109 -9.67 -5.44 6.45
N HIS A 110 -9.47 -6.72 6.75
CA HIS A 110 -10.24 -7.40 7.78
C HIS A 110 -10.12 -6.71 9.15
N LEU A 111 -8.91 -6.33 9.57
CA LEU A 111 -8.69 -5.57 10.80
C LEU A 111 -9.41 -4.22 10.77
N ILE A 112 -9.25 -3.44 9.70
CA ILE A 112 -9.89 -2.11 9.57
C ILE A 112 -11.42 -2.25 9.60
N GLY A 113 -11.97 -3.30 9.00
CA GLY A 113 -13.40 -3.59 9.07
C GLY A 113 -13.90 -3.94 10.47
N ASP A 114 -13.07 -4.61 11.27
CA ASP A 114 -13.39 -4.96 12.66
C ASP A 114 -13.28 -3.76 13.61
N ILE A 115 -12.23 -2.96 13.49
CA ILE A 115 -11.94 -1.89 14.46
C ILE A 115 -12.44 -0.50 14.03
N GLY A 116 -12.78 -0.34 12.75
CA GLY A 116 -13.22 0.93 12.18
C GLY A 116 -12.08 1.93 11.94
N VAL A 117 -12.41 3.07 11.32
CA VAL A 117 -11.44 4.11 10.93
C VAL A 117 -10.81 4.86 12.11
N ASP A 118 -11.40 4.76 13.32
CA ASP A 118 -10.89 5.36 14.56
C ASP A 118 -10.47 4.31 15.60
N GLY A 119 -10.52 3.02 15.28
CA GLY A 119 -10.27 1.92 16.22
C GLY A 119 -8.89 1.93 16.86
N ALA A 120 -7.91 2.48 16.15
CA ALA A 120 -6.53 2.63 16.61
C ALA A 120 -6.12 4.10 16.79
N LEU A 121 -7.07 5.03 16.98
CA LEU A 121 -6.76 6.46 17.06
C LEU A 121 -5.62 6.76 18.05
N TYR A 122 -4.54 7.35 17.50
CA TYR A 122 -3.29 7.71 18.19
C TYR A 122 -2.56 6.54 18.89
N LYS A 123 -2.77 5.31 18.43
CA LYS A 123 -2.11 4.10 18.92
C LYS A 123 -1.18 3.53 17.86
N THR A 124 -0.22 2.72 18.29
CA THR A 124 0.57 1.87 17.40
C THR A 124 -0.13 0.54 17.22
N LEU A 125 -0.24 0.08 15.98
CA LEU A 125 -0.63 -1.31 15.67
C LEU A 125 0.65 -2.15 15.58
N GLU A 126 0.88 -3.05 16.53
CA GLU A 126 2.01 -3.99 16.49
C GLU A 126 1.54 -5.34 15.93
N PHE A 127 2.00 -5.66 14.72
CA PHE A 127 1.60 -6.87 14.00
C PHE A 127 2.53 -8.03 14.33
N THR A 128 1.97 -9.15 14.77
CA THR A 128 2.72 -10.36 15.16
C THR A 128 1.92 -11.64 14.88
N GLY A 129 2.47 -12.79 15.26
CA GLY A 129 1.86 -14.11 15.08
C GLY A 129 2.45 -14.89 13.90
N GLU A 130 2.10 -16.18 13.85
CA GLU A 130 2.63 -17.16 12.89
C GLU A 130 2.42 -16.72 11.43
N THR A 131 1.24 -16.18 11.12
CA THR A 131 0.95 -15.72 9.76
C THR A 131 1.88 -14.57 9.38
N ILE A 132 2.15 -13.64 10.30
CA ILE A 132 3.00 -12.47 10.07
C ILE A 132 4.45 -12.85 9.84
N THR A 133 4.98 -13.81 10.61
CA THR A 133 6.36 -14.29 10.43
C THR A 133 6.61 -14.92 9.06
N ASN A 134 5.55 -15.42 8.40
CA ASN A 134 5.64 -16.00 7.07
C ASN A 134 5.43 -14.99 5.92
N LEU A 135 5.08 -13.74 6.22
CA LEU A 135 4.91 -12.70 5.19
C LEU A 135 6.25 -12.16 4.70
N SER A 136 6.33 -11.88 3.40
CA SER A 136 7.42 -11.08 2.81
C SER A 136 7.42 -9.65 3.38
N VAL A 137 8.55 -8.95 3.30
CA VAL A 137 8.60 -7.53 3.68
C VAL A 137 7.64 -6.68 2.84
N ASP A 138 7.48 -7.01 1.56
CA ASP A 138 6.54 -6.34 0.65
C ASP A 138 5.08 -6.48 1.11
N ALA A 139 4.71 -7.66 1.60
CA ALA A 139 3.43 -7.92 2.22
C ALA A 139 3.26 -7.20 3.58
N ARG A 140 4.32 -7.07 4.39
CA ARG A 140 4.28 -6.30 5.64
C ARG A 140 4.14 -4.79 5.37
N LEU A 141 4.81 -4.27 4.34
CA LEU A 141 4.70 -2.87 3.89
C LEU A 141 3.24 -2.54 3.51
N THR A 142 2.52 -3.48 2.89
CA THR A 142 1.08 -3.34 2.61
C THR A 142 0.26 -3.08 3.88
N MET A 143 0.49 -3.85 4.95
CA MET A 143 -0.26 -3.71 6.20
C MET A 143 0.13 -2.44 6.97
N ALA A 144 1.43 -2.19 7.12
CA ALA A 144 1.93 -1.00 7.79
C ALA A 144 1.47 0.30 7.10
N ASN A 145 1.37 0.28 5.76
CA ASN A 145 0.82 1.39 4.98
C ASN A 145 -0.60 1.71 5.41
N MET A 146 -1.49 0.72 5.50
CA MET A 146 -2.90 0.94 5.79
C MET A 146 -3.22 1.11 7.29
N ALA A 147 -2.23 1.05 8.19
CA ALA A 147 -2.44 1.28 9.62
C ALA A 147 -3.13 2.64 9.91
N ILE A 148 -2.79 3.68 9.15
CA ILE A 148 -3.40 5.01 9.28
C ILE A 148 -4.90 5.02 8.92
N GLU A 149 -5.38 4.07 8.12
CA GLU A 149 -6.80 3.96 7.76
C GLU A 149 -7.67 3.44 8.91
N ALA A 150 -7.06 2.94 9.99
CA ALA A 150 -7.70 2.68 11.28
C ALA A 150 -7.41 3.78 12.33
N GLY A 151 -6.84 4.92 11.91
CA GLY A 151 -6.48 6.04 12.79
C GLY A 151 -5.17 5.84 13.56
N ALA A 152 -4.44 4.75 13.30
CA ALA A 152 -3.19 4.45 13.98
C ALA A 152 -2.13 5.52 13.72
N LYS A 153 -1.32 5.81 14.75
CA LYS A 153 -0.15 6.67 14.60
C LYS A 153 0.90 6.05 13.68
N ASN A 154 1.06 4.73 13.78
CA ASN A 154 1.82 3.89 12.87
C ASN A 154 1.42 2.41 13.00
N GLY A 155 1.83 1.59 12.04
CA GLY A 155 1.87 0.14 12.16
C GLY A 155 3.33 -0.33 12.23
N ILE A 156 3.66 -1.29 13.06
CA ILE A 156 5.04 -1.78 13.24
C ILE A 156 5.11 -3.30 13.27
N PHE A 157 6.21 -3.84 12.77
CA PHE A 157 6.51 -5.27 12.70
C PHE A 157 7.81 -5.57 13.45
N PRO A 158 7.95 -6.79 14.01
CA PRO A 158 9.23 -7.26 14.51
C PRO A 158 10.25 -7.38 13.35
N VAL A 159 11.53 -7.25 13.72
CA VAL A 159 12.64 -7.40 12.78
C VAL A 159 13.18 -8.82 12.90
N ASP A 160 12.67 -9.70 12.05
CA ASP A 160 13.10 -11.10 11.95
C ASP A 160 14.09 -11.30 10.79
N GLU A 161 14.45 -12.55 10.52
CA GLU A 161 15.42 -12.93 9.49
C GLU A 161 15.00 -12.46 8.09
N ILE A 162 13.71 -12.44 7.79
CA ILE A 162 13.18 -11.96 6.49
C ILE A 162 13.41 -10.46 6.34
N THR A 163 13.14 -9.68 7.40
CA THR A 163 13.43 -8.24 7.41
C THR A 163 14.94 -7.99 7.33
N ILE A 164 15.75 -8.75 8.08
CA ILE A 164 17.21 -8.63 8.04
C ILE A 164 17.75 -8.90 6.64
N GLU A 165 17.32 -9.97 5.96
CA GLU A 165 17.76 -10.28 4.61
C GLU A 165 17.39 -9.18 3.61
N TYR A 166 16.18 -8.62 3.74
CA TYR A 166 15.73 -7.50 2.91
C TYR A 166 16.60 -6.25 3.11
N VAL A 167 16.89 -5.92 4.37
CA VAL A 167 17.63 -4.71 4.76
C VAL A 167 19.12 -4.83 4.42
N GLN A 168 19.77 -5.97 4.70
CA GLN A 168 21.21 -6.15 4.51
C GLN A 168 21.66 -5.93 3.04
N LYS A 169 20.80 -6.27 2.07
CA LYS A 169 21.08 -6.05 0.64
C LYS A 169 21.01 -4.57 0.23
N ARG A 170 20.48 -3.70 1.09
CA ARG A 170 20.13 -2.30 0.77
C ARG A 170 20.78 -1.28 1.69
N ALA A 171 21.07 -1.65 2.94
CA ALA A 171 21.62 -0.77 3.95
C ALA A 171 22.97 -0.19 3.51
N LYS A 172 23.10 1.13 3.63
CA LYS A 172 24.34 1.89 3.35
C LYS A 172 24.95 2.51 4.60
N ARG A 173 24.34 2.27 5.76
CA ARG A 173 24.75 2.73 7.08
C ARG A 173 24.32 1.71 8.13
N ASP A 174 24.91 1.81 9.30
CA ASP A 174 24.53 1.00 10.45
C ASP A 174 23.09 1.31 10.90
N TYR A 175 22.46 0.30 11.50
CA TYR A 175 21.11 0.38 12.04
C TYR A 175 21.02 -0.42 13.32
N LYS A 176 19.96 -0.18 14.10
CA LYS A 176 19.74 -0.83 15.38
C LYS A 176 18.40 -1.53 15.39
N VAL A 177 18.42 -2.82 15.71
CA VAL A 177 17.20 -3.58 15.88
C VAL A 177 16.66 -3.37 17.30
N TYR A 178 15.37 -3.10 17.38
CA TYR A 178 14.60 -3.08 18.62
C TYR A 178 13.57 -4.20 18.58
N ALA A 179 13.29 -4.77 19.75
CA ALA A 179 12.28 -5.79 19.93
C ALA A 179 11.44 -5.47 21.18
N SER A 180 10.18 -5.88 21.15
CA SER A 180 9.29 -5.73 22.30
C SER A 180 9.77 -6.61 23.46
N ASP A 181 9.78 -6.04 24.67
CA ASP A 181 10.11 -6.78 25.88
C ASP A 181 9.04 -7.86 26.19
N LYS A 182 9.44 -8.92 26.89
CA LYS A 182 8.54 -10.03 27.22
C LYS A 182 7.36 -9.62 28.11
N ASP A 183 7.56 -8.59 28.93
CA ASP A 183 6.61 -8.02 29.88
C ASP A 183 6.02 -6.68 29.40
N ALA A 184 6.16 -6.35 28.11
CA ALA A 184 5.54 -5.18 27.50
C ALA A 184 4.02 -5.19 27.73
N GLN A 185 3.48 -4.06 28.17
CA GLN A 185 2.05 -3.86 28.39
C GLN A 185 1.39 -3.28 27.14
N TYR A 186 0.27 -3.87 26.75
CA TYR A 186 -0.52 -3.46 25.59
C TYR A 186 -1.83 -2.84 26.05
N TYR A 187 -2.28 -1.81 25.32
CA TYR A 187 -3.58 -1.19 25.53
C TYR A 187 -4.71 -2.18 25.24
N ASP A 188 -4.55 -2.98 24.18
CA ASP A 188 -5.49 -4.00 23.74
C ASP A 188 -4.74 -5.10 22.98
N VAL A 189 -5.34 -6.29 22.90
CA VAL A 189 -4.82 -7.43 22.14
C VAL A 189 -5.94 -7.98 21.26
N ARG A 190 -5.68 -8.04 19.95
CA ARG A 190 -6.61 -8.58 18.95
C ARG A 190 -5.99 -9.81 18.30
N GLU A 191 -6.80 -10.85 18.14
CA GLU A 191 -6.37 -12.12 17.58
C GLU A 191 -7.27 -12.54 16.42
N TYR A 192 -6.68 -12.95 15.29
CA TYR A 192 -7.40 -13.30 14.07
C TYR A 192 -6.90 -14.64 13.50
N ASP A 193 -7.81 -15.60 13.35
CA ASP A 193 -7.59 -16.83 12.59
C ASP A 193 -7.78 -16.56 11.08
N VAL A 194 -6.73 -16.76 10.28
CA VAL A 194 -6.77 -16.50 8.84
C VAL A 194 -7.20 -17.71 8.01
N GLY A 195 -7.37 -18.89 8.61
CA GLY A 195 -7.64 -20.14 7.89
C GLY A 195 -8.97 -20.16 7.15
N THR A 196 -9.96 -19.41 7.64
CA THR A 196 -11.28 -19.26 7.02
C THR A 196 -11.50 -17.93 6.33
N LEU A 197 -10.47 -17.06 6.32
CA LEU A 197 -10.59 -15.74 5.71
C LEU A 197 -10.72 -15.88 4.19
N GLU A 198 -11.73 -15.22 3.63
CA GLU A 198 -11.90 -15.02 2.20
C GLU A 198 -11.16 -13.75 1.76
N PRO A 199 -10.88 -13.56 0.46
CA PRO A 199 -10.46 -12.25 -0.04
C PRO A 199 -11.46 -11.17 0.37
N GLN A 200 -10.94 -10.01 0.77
CA GLN A 200 -11.74 -8.92 1.34
C GLN A 200 -11.87 -7.77 0.35
N VAL A 201 -13.01 -7.09 0.40
CA VAL A 201 -13.31 -5.90 -0.40
C VAL A 201 -13.81 -4.79 0.52
N ALA A 202 -13.15 -3.62 0.50
CA ALA A 202 -13.66 -2.43 1.15
C ALA A 202 -14.59 -1.67 0.20
N PHE A 203 -15.85 -1.54 0.57
CA PHE A 203 -16.90 -0.85 -0.16
C PHE A 203 -16.84 0.66 0.10
N PRO A 204 -17.32 1.50 -0.84
CA PRO A 204 -17.37 2.94 -0.63
C PRO A 204 -18.29 3.30 0.56
N SER A 205 -18.12 4.47 1.19
CA SER A 205 -17.05 5.46 0.97
C SER A 205 -16.10 5.58 2.16
N LEU A 206 -15.82 4.47 2.84
CA LEU A 206 -14.87 4.39 3.95
C LEU A 206 -14.13 3.03 3.92
N PRO A 207 -12.81 2.99 4.24
CA PRO A 207 -12.05 1.75 4.26
C PRO A 207 -12.55 0.69 5.24
N GLU A 208 -13.36 1.06 6.24
CA GLU A 208 -13.96 0.16 7.24
C GLU A 208 -15.18 -0.63 6.73
N ASN A 209 -15.80 -0.25 5.61
CA ASN A 209 -16.96 -0.98 5.07
C ASN A 209 -16.50 -2.25 4.33
N VAL A 210 -15.91 -3.19 5.07
CA VAL A 210 -15.25 -4.37 4.53
C VAL A 210 -16.20 -5.56 4.53
N ARG A 211 -16.23 -6.29 3.42
CA ARG A 211 -17.01 -7.51 3.26
C ARG A 211 -16.18 -8.56 2.51
N PRO A 212 -16.47 -9.85 2.70
CA PRO A 212 -15.92 -10.89 1.84
C PRO A 212 -16.25 -10.63 0.37
N VAL A 213 -15.34 -11.02 -0.54
CA VAL A 213 -15.52 -10.86 -1.99
C VAL A 213 -16.81 -11.53 -2.50
N SER A 214 -17.25 -12.60 -1.85
CA SER A 214 -18.51 -13.30 -2.14
C SER A 214 -19.75 -12.41 -1.98
N ALA A 215 -19.68 -11.32 -1.21
CA ALA A 215 -20.76 -10.35 -1.05
C ALA A 215 -20.74 -9.20 -2.10
N ALA A 216 -19.80 -9.23 -3.05
CA ALA A 216 -19.58 -8.15 -4.01
C ALA A 216 -19.87 -8.55 -5.47
N SER A 217 -20.33 -9.77 -5.72
CA SER A 217 -20.45 -10.34 -7.08
C SER A 217 -21.33 -9.54 -8.04
N GLU A 218 -22.34 -8.82 -7.54
CA GLU A 218 -23.29 -8.04 -8.36
C GLU A 218 -22.76 -6.65 -8.77
N ILE A 219 -21.57 -6.25 -8.31
CA ILE A 219 -21.03 -4.91 -8.53
C ILE A 219 -20.24 -4.87 -9.85
N SER A 220 -20.86 -4.32 -10.89
CA SER A 220 -20.18 -4.01 -12.16
C SER A 220 -19.16 -2.87 -11.98
N LEU A 221 -18.11 -2.91 -12.79
CA LEU A 221 -17.02 -1.93 -12.76
C LEU A 221 -16.84 -1.27 -14.13
N ASP A 222 -16.26 -0.07 -14.13
CA ASP A 222 -15.82 0.66 -15.33
C ASP A 222 -14.28 0.70 -15.41
N GLN A 223 -13.60 0.59 -14.26
CA GLN A 223 -12.16 0.70 -14.16
C GLN A 223 -11.59 -0.24 -13.10
N VAL A 224 -10.39 -0.77 -13.37
CA VAL A 224 -9.58 -1.48 -12.38
C VAL A 224 -8.18 -0.87 -12.34
N VAL A 225 -7.67 -0.61 -11.13
CA VAL A 225 -6.31 -0.09 -10.92
C VAL A 225 -5.50 -1.07 -10.08
N ILE A 226 -4.41 -1.59 -10.65
CA ILE A 226 -3.45 -2.46 -9.99
C ILE A 226 -2.12 -1.73 -9.88
N GLY A 227 -1.78 -1.25 -8.69
CA GLY A 227 -0.54 -0.53 -8.44
C GLY A 227 -0.73 0.70 -7.56
N SER A 228 0.00 0.77 -6.46
CA SER A 228 0.01 1.90 -5.53
C SER A 228 1.20 1.79 -4.57
N CYS A 229 1.29 2.69 -3.57
CA CYS A 229 2.21 2.51 -2.43
C CYS A 229 1.86 1.27 -1.59
N THR A 230 0.61 0.81 -1.64
CA THR A 230 0.12 -0.37 -0.92
C THR A 230 0.51 -1.63 -1.68
N ASN A 231 0.05 -1.79 -2.92
CA ASN A 231 0.21 -3.00 -3.73
C ASN A 231 0.64 -2.67 -5.17
N GLY A 232 1.90 -2.31 -5.37
CA GLY A 232 2.52 -2.07 -6.68
C GLY A 232 3.93 -2.64 -6.81
N ARG A 233 4.30 -3.55 -5.89
CA ARG A 233 5.62 -4.20 -5.86
C ARG A 233 5.65 -5.40 -6.79
N ILE A 234 6.82 -6.00 -6.97
CA ILE A 234 6.98 -7.06 -7.96
C ILE A 234 6.12 -8.29 -7.65
N GLU A 235 5.91 -8.65 -6.37
CA GLU A 235 5.03 -9.75 -5.98
C GLU A 235 3.56 -9.48 -6.36
N ASP A 236 3.08 -8.24 -6.18
CA ASP A 236 1.73 -7.83 -6.56
C ASP A 236 1.52 -7.96 -8.08
N LEU A 237 2.52 -7.52 -8.85
CA LEU A 237 2.48 -7.60 -10.31
C LEU A 237 2.54 -9.05 -10.81
N ARG A 238 3.31 -9.93 -10.16
CA ARG A 238 3.35 -11.36 -10.50
C ARG A 238 2.00 -12.03 -10.28
N ILE A 239 1.32 -11.74 -9.17
CA ILE A 239 -0.03 -12.27 -8.88
C ILE A 239 -1.02 -11.80 -9.96
N ALA A 240 -1.01 -10.50 -10.27
CA ALA A 240 -1.88 -9.97 -11.32
C ALA A 240 -1.58 -10.59 -12.69
N ALA A 241 -0.30 -10.77 -13.04
CA ALA A 241 0.11 -11.36 -14.31
C ALA A 241 -0.23 -12.85 -14.38
N GLU A 242 -0.17 -13.61 -13.28
CA GLU A 242 -0.60 -15.01 -13.23
C GLU A 242 -2.07 -15.14 -13.64
N ILE A 243 -2.92 -14.27 -13.11
CA ILE A 243 -4.37 -14.29 -13.39
C ILE A 243 -4.66 -13.80 -14.82
N LEU A 244 -3.99 -12.74 -15.27
CA LEU A 244 -4.24 -12.14 -16.58
C LEU A 244 -3.62 -12.93 -17.75
N ARG A 245 -2.66 -13.81 -17.51
CA ARG A 245 -1.97 -14.57 -18.56
C ARG A 245 -2.95 -15.37 -19.42
N GLY A 246 -2.92 -15.12 -20.72
CA GLY A 246 -3.78 -15.79 -21.70
C GLY A 246 -5.26 -15.39 -21.64
N ARG A 247 -5.60 -14.37 -20.86
CA ARG A 247 -6.96 -13.82 -20.75
C ARG A 247 -7.02 -12.42 -21.36
N GLN A 248 -8.24 -11.92 -21.56
CA GLN A 248 -8.51 -10.58 -22.05
C GLN A 248 -9.32 -9.83 -20.99
N VAL A 249 -8.97 -8.57 -20.78
CA VAL A 249 -9.76 -7.64 -19.97
C VAL A 249 -11.13 -7.47 -20.61
N SER A 250 -12.18 -7.39 -19.79
CA SER A 250 -13.54 -7.16 -20.27
C SER A 250 -13.60 -5.85 -21.08
N SER A 251 -14.36 -5.84 -22.18
CA SER A 251 -14.46 -4.69 -23.09
C SER A 251 -14.99 -3.42 -22.43
N ASN A 252 -15.65 -3.56 -21.27
CA ASN A 252 -16.21 -2.45 -20.51
C ASN A 252 -15.27 -1.94 -19.41
N ILE A 253 -14.07 -2.53 -19.27
CA ILE A 253 -13.12 -2.20 -18.22
C ILE A 253 -11.90 -1.48 -18.78
N ARG A 254 -11.54 -0.38 -18.12
CA ARG A 254 -10.21 0.21 -18.22
C ARG A 254 -9.31 -0.40 -17.15
N LEU A 255 -8.44 -1.33 -17.54
CA LEU A 255 -7.42 -1.84 -16.62
C LEU A 255 -6.15 -0.97 -16.69
N ILE A 256 -5.74 -0.42 -15.55
CA ILE A 256 -4.52 0.39 -15.40
C ILE A 256 -3.57 -0.33 -14.45
N VAL A 257 -2.33 -0.56 -14.89
CA VAL A 257 -1.28 -1.20 -14.10
C VAL A 257 -0.15 -0.21 -13.83
N ILE A 258 0.23 -0.06 -12.56
CA ILE A 258 1.18 0.96 -12.10
C ILE A 258 2.28 0.34 -11.22
N PRO A 259 3.43 -0.04 -11.80
CA PRO A 259 4.59 -0.46 -11.02
C PRO A 259 5.02 0.65 -10.05
N ALA A 260 5.30 0.30 -8.79
CA ALA A 260 5.52 1.31 -7.75
C ALA A 260 6.83 2.09 -7.90
N THR A 261 7.86 1.52 -8.52
CA THR A 261 9.15 2.19 -8.75
C THR A 261 9.70 1.87 -10.14
N GLN A 262 10.69 2.64 -10.58
CA GLN A 262 11.38 2.38 -11.86
C GLN A 262 12.11 1.04 -11.85
N ALA A 263 12.69 0.64 -10.71
CA ALA A 263 13.36 -0.65 -10.58
C ALA A 263 12.35 -1.81 -10.69
N ILE A 264 11.19 -1.69 -10.03
CA ILE A 264 10.10 -2.68 -10.15
C ILE A 264 9.56 -2.72 -11.58
N TYR A 265 9.37 -1.57 -12.23
CA TYR A 265 8.96 -1.52 -13.64
C TYR A 265 9.95 -2.29 -14.51
N LEU A 266 11.25 -1.98 -14.40
CA LEU A 266 12.30 -2.64 -15.19
C LEU A 266 12.38 -4.14 -14.91
N GLN A 267 12.19 -4.54 -13.65
CA GLN A 267 12.13 -5.95 -13.28
C GLN A 267 10.92 -6.64 -13.92
N ALA A 268 9.72 -6.05 -13.82
CA ALA A 268 8.51 -6.55 -14.44
C ALA A 268 8.65 -6.66 -15.97
N LEU A 269 9.36 -5.72 -16.60
CA LEU A 269 9.68 -5.78 -18.02
C LEU A 269 10.58 -6.98 -18.35
N ARG A 270 11.65 -7.18 -17.59
CA ARG A 270 12.60 -8.29 -17.77
C ARG A 270 11.96 -9.66 -17.51
N GLU A 271 10.97 -9.72 -16.63
CA GLU A 271 10.19 -10.93 -16.33
C GLU A 271 9.04 -11.17 -17.32
N GLY A 272 8.84 -10.29 -18.30
CA GLY A 272 7.76 -10.41 -19.29
C GLY A 272 6.36 -10.07 -18.77
N LEU A 273 6.24 -9.53 -17.55
CA LEU A 273 4.95 -9.20 -16.94
C LEU A 273 4.27 -8.04 -17.68
N ILE A 274 5.06 -7.07 -18.13
CA ILE A 274 4.55 -5.90 -18.89
C ILE A 274 3.89 -6.36 -20.20
N GLU A 275 4.48 -7.32 -20.90
CA GLU A 275 3.91 -7.89 -22.12
C GLU A 275 2.59 -8.61 -21.83
N ILE A 276 2.50 -9.37 -20.72
CA ILE A 276 1.25 -10.02 -20.30
C ILE A 276 0.15 -8.97 -20.08
N PHE A 277 0.45 -7.88 -19.37
CA PHE A 277 -0.53 -6.83 -19.10
C PHE A 277 -1.03 -6.16 -20.38
N ILE A 278 -0.11 -5.77 -21.27
CA ILE A 278 -0.47 -5.12 -22.55
C ILE A 278 -1.26 -6.08 -23.44
N THR A 279 -0.85 -7.34 -23.52
CA THR A 279 -1.53 -8.38 -24.31
C THR A 279 -2.94 -8.65 -23.80
N ALA A 280 -3.16 -8.57 -22.49
CA ALA A 280 -4.49 -8.68 -21.88
C ALA A 280 -5.37 -7.43 -22.10
N GLY A 281 -4.83 -6.33 -22.63
CA GLY A 281 -5.56 -5.08 -22.86
C GLY A 281 -5.41 -4.02 -21.78
N ALA A 282 -4.42 -4.14 -20.89
CA ALA A 282 -4.14 -3.13 -19.86
C ALA A 282 -3.34 -1.94 -20.39
N ALA A 283 -3.57 -0.76 -19.81
CA ALA A 283 -2.67 0.38 -19.90
C ALA A 283 -1.62 0.30 -18.77
N VAL A 284 -0.33 0.29 -19.12
CA VAL A 284 0.76 0.26 -18.14
C VAL A 284 1.36 1.65 -18.00
N SER A 285 1.31 2.23 -16.79
CA SER A 285 1.79 3.58 -16.50
C SER A 285 3.22 3.60 -15.99
N THR A 286 3.92 4.72 -16.18
CA THR A 286 5.12 5.02 -15.37
C THR A 286 4.75 5.07 -13.87
N PRO A 287 5.70 4.79 -12.96
CA PRO A 287 5.48 4.87 -11.52
C PRO A 287 4.86 6.20 -11.08
N THR A 288 3.72 6.14 -10.40
CA THR A 288 2.96 7.32 -9.96
C THR A 288 1.94 6.93 -8.88
N CYS A 289 1.53 7.88 -8.04
CA CYS A 289 0.41 7.68 -7.11
C CYS A 289 -0.96 7.86 -7.78
N GLY A 290 -1.03 8.36 -9.01
CA GLY A 290 -2.31 8.54 -9.72
C GLY A 290 -3.03 7.19 -9.94
N PRO A 291 -4.35 7.08 -9.77
CA PRO A 291 -5.32 8.15 -9.49
C PRO A 291 -5.62 8.38 -8.01
N CYS A 292 -4.79 7.91 -7.06
CA CYS A 292 -5.11 7.88 -5.63
C CYS A 292 -5.55 9.22 -5.02
N LEU A 293 -5.12 10.36 -5.57
CA LEU A 293 -5.47 11.71 -5.10
C LEU A 293 -6.41 12.48 -6.06
N GLY A 294 -7.10 11.77 -6.96
CA GLY A 294 -8.01 12.38 -7.92
C GLY A 294 -7.30 13.10 -9.07
N GLY A 295 -6.07 12.69 -9.38
CA GLY A 295 -5.28 13.29 -10.44
C GLY A 295 -4.38 12.27 -11.14
N HIS A 296 -4.13 12.52 -12.42
CA HIS A 296 -3.24 11.78 -13.32
C HIS A 296 -3.59 10.30 -13.51
N MET A 297 -3.89 9.90 -14.76
CA MET A 297 -4.22 8.53 -15.19
C MET A 297 -5.37 7.87 -14.41
N GLY A 298 -6.48 7.57 -15.10
CA GLY A 298 -7.60 6.84 -14.48
C GLY A 298 -8.47 7.67 -13.53
N VAL A 299 -8.61 8.98 -13.80
CA VAL A 299 -9.56 9.83 -13.07
C VAL A 299 -10.99 9.41 -13.43
N LEU A 300 -11.83 9.19 -12.41
CA LEU A 300 -13.21 8.71 -12.59
C LEU A 300 -14.18 9.83 -12.92
N ALA A 301 -15.10 9.54 -13.83
CA ALA A 301 -16.24 10.39 -14.16
C ALA A 301 -17.43 10.14 -13.21
N LYS A 302 -18.49 10.94 -13.37
CA LYS A 302 -19.73 10.81 -12.61
C LYS A 302 -20.37 9.43 -12.83
N GLY A 303 -20.65 8.72 -11.73
CA GLY A 303 -21.33 7.41 -11.75
C GLY A 303 -20.42 6.23 -12.06
N GLU A 304 -19.13 6.45 -12.35
CA GLU A 304 -18.19 5.37 -12.61
C GLU A 304 -17.76 4.66 -11.33
N ARG A 305 -17.51 3.36 -11.45
CA ARG A 305 -17.06 2.47 -10.39
C ARG A 305 -15.67 1.94 -10.67
N ALA A 306 -14.76 2.07 -9.71
CA ALA A 306 -13.43 1.49 -9.77
C ALA A 306 -13.18 0.48 -8.67
N LEU A 307 -12.45 -0.59 -9.01
CA LEU A 307 -11.78 -1.44 -8.03
C LEU A 307 -10.28 -1.14 -8.07
N ALA A 308 -9.70 -0.78 -6.93
CA ALA A 308 -8.31 -0.34 -6.86
C ALA A 308 -7.52 -1.06 -5.78
N THR A 309 -6.25 -1.37 -6.05
CA THR A 309 -5.30 -1.87 -5.04
C THR A 309 -4.65 -0.73 -4.24
N THR A 310 -5.33 0.42 -4.13
CA THR A 310 -4.93 1.59 -3.32
C THR A 310 -5.48 1.44 -1.89
N ASN A 311 -5.31 2.46 -1.05
CA ASN A 311 -5.64 2.43 0.38
C ASN A 311 -6.85 3.28 0.78
N ARG A 312 -7.40 4.11 -0.11
CA ARG A 312 -8.49 5.04 0.22
C ARG A 312 -9.61 5.01 -0.80
N ASN A 313 -10.85 5.05 -0.31
CA ASN A 313 -12.08 5.05 -1.12
C ASN A 313 -13.09 6.12 -0.68
N PHE A 314 -12.63 7.23 -0.11
CA PHE A 314 -13.49 8.35 0.25
C PHE A 314 -14.21 8.94 -0.97
N VAL A 315 -15.28 9.68 -0.72
CA VAL A 315 -16.04 10.40 -1.76
C VAL A 315 -15.09 11.29 -2.59
N GLY A 316 -15.13 11.14 -3.92
CA GLY A 316 -14.29 11.92 -4.84
C GLY A 316 -12.80 11.57 -4.82
N ARG A 317 -12.39 10.47 -4.18
CA ARG A 317 -10.98 10.15 -3.99
C ARG A 317 -10.21 9.94 -5.29
N MET A 318 -10.83 9.33 -6.29
CA MET A 318 -10.23 9.05 -7.60
C MET A 318 -10.76 9.95 -8.72
N GLY A 319 -11.55 10.99 -8.42
CA GLY A 319 -12.14 11.85 -9.43
C GLY A 319 -13.45 12.48 -8.99
N HIS A 320 -14.51 12.26 -9.77
CA HIS A 320 -15.80 12.87 -9.51
C HIS A 320 -16.38 12.46 -8.14
N PRO A 321 -17.00 13.36 -7.35
CA PRO A 321 -17.61 13.02 -6.06
C PRO A 321 -18.67 11.90 -6.11
N GLU A 322 -19.38 11.79 -7.23
CA GLU A 322 -20.37 10.71 -7.49
C GLU A 322 -19.74 9.46 -8.13
N SER A 323 -18.42 9.32 -8.13
CA SER A 323 -17.74 8.06 -8.47
C SER A 323 -17.60 7.18 -7.22
N GLU A 324 -17.54 5.87 -7.41
CA GLU A 324 -17.41 4.90 -6.33
C GLU A 324 -16.08 4.14 -6.45
N VAL A 325 -15.39 3.95 -5.33
CA VAL A 325 -14.11 3.24 -5.27
C VAL A 325 -14.24 2.07 -4.30
N TYR A 326 -13.81 0.90 -4.76
CA TYR A 326 -13.70 -0.32 -3.98
C TYR A 326 -12.22 -0.66 -3.81
N LEU A 327 -11.83 -1.17 -2.65
CA LEU A 327 -10.43 -1.57 -2.39
C LEU A 327 -10.34 -3.08 -2.25
N ALA A 328 -9.35 -3.68 -2.91
CA ALA A 328 -9.09 -5.12 -2.79
C ALA A 328 -7.63 -5.46 -3.07
N SER A 329 -7.28 -6.73 -2.92
CA SER A 329 -5.97 -7.28 -3.28
C SER A 329 -5.74 -7.31 -4.81
N PRO A 330 -4.47 -7.39 -5.27
CA PRO A 330 -4.15 -7.57 -6.69
C PRO A 330 -4.83 -8.80 -7.32
N ALA A 331 -5.06 -9.85 -6.53
CA ALA A 331 -5.71 -11.07 -7.00
C ALA A 331 -7.17 -10.79 -7.39
N VAL A 332 -7.94 -10.20 -6.48
CA VAL A 332 -9.34 -9.81 -6.74
C VAL A 332 -9.41 -8.76 -7.85
N ALA A 333 -8.50 -7.78 -7.86
CA ALA A 333 -8.47 -6.76 -8.91
C ALA A 333 -8.25 -7.36 -10.31
N ALA A 334 -7.26 -8.25 -10.46
CA ALA A 334 -6.97 -8.90 -11.74
C ALA A 334 -8.13 -9.78 -12.22
N ALA A 335 -8.75 -10.56 -11.33
CA ALA A 335 -9.92 -11.38 -11.67
C ALA A 335 -11.11 -10.52 -12.10
N SER A 336 -11.34 -9.43 -11.37
CA SER A 336 -12.44 -8.48 -11.64
C SER A 336 -12.26 -7.76 -12.98
N ALA A 337 -11.01 -7.46 -13.38
CA ALA A 337 -10.73 -6.85 -14.67
C ALA A 337 -11.11 -7.76 -15.85
N VAL A 338 -10.95 -9.08 -15.70
CA VAL A 338 -11.37 -10.07 -16.70
C VAL A 338 -12.90 -10.20 -16.73
N LEU A 339 -13.55 -10.23 -15.55
CA LEU A 339 -14.99 -10.52 -15.43
C LEU A 339 -15.90 -9.29 -15.57
N GLY A 340 -15.36 -8.07 -15.51
CA GLY A 340 -16.14 -6.83 -15.65
C GLY A 340 -16.94 -6.43 -14.40
N ARG A 341 -16.74 -7.14 -13.29
CA ARG A 341 -17.42 -6.97 -12.00
C ARG A 341 -16.49 -7.43 -10.87
N ILE A 342 -16.77 -7.05 -9.64
CA ILE A 342 -15.99 -7.53 -8.49
C ILE A 342 -16.14 -9.05 -8.40
N ALA A 343 -15.01 -9.76 -8.41
CA ALA A 343 -14.98 -11.22 -8.49
C ALA A 343 -13.71 -11.82 -7.89
N SER A 344 -13.83 -13.06 -7.43
CA SER A 344 -12.72 -13.85 -6.91
C SER A 344 -11.98 -14.59 -8.04
N PRO A 345 -10.65 -14.81 -7.94
CA PRO A 345 -9.91 -15.62 -8.91
C PRO A 345 -10.47 -17.04 -9.08
N VAL A 346 -11.12 -17.61 -8.07
CA VAL A 346 -11.71 -18.96 -8.15
C VAL A 346 -12.81 -19.05 -9.22
N GLU A 347 -13.48 -17.96 -9.54
CA GLU A 347 -14.51 -17.88 -10.59
C GLU A 347 -13.90 -18.05 -11.99
N LEU A 348 -12.58 -17.88 -12.13
CA LEU A 348 -11.80 -18.12 -13.36
C LEU A 348 -11.19 -19.53 -13.42
N GLY A 349 -11.54 -20.41 -12.47
CA GLY A 349 -11.02 -21.77 -12.37
C GLY A 349 -9.58 -21.86 -11.84
N LEU A 350 -9.16 -20.89 -11.01
CA LEU A 350 -7.79 -20.74 -10.49
C LEU A 350 -7.62 -21.15 -9.02
#